data_AF-A0A821ZQF6-F1
#
_entry.id   AF-A0A821ZQF6-F1
#
_cell.length_a   1.000
_cell.length_b   1.000
_cell.length_c   1.000
_cell.angle_alpha   90.00
_cell.angle_beta   90.00
_cell.angle_gamma   90.00
#
_symmetry.space_group_name_H-M   'P 1'
#
loop_
_entity.id
_entity.type
_entity.pdbx_description
1 polymer ?
#
loop_
_entity_poly.entity_id
_entity_poly.type
_entity_poly.pdbx_seq_one_letter_code
_entity_poly.pdbx_strand_id
1 'polypeptide(L)'
;MSSYENENFEPLVVLQFSSSTPPATKEWVIKRLTASHNDDQGAGLLAQYETSPESDNNIILIGATLSRLLIGAEELRIKKRYKNKGLTEFLISDIDHFEGSENRESLLLKSEKQRIIWEEIQNLHPMAHEHTVPGVPTKLISPKNDTILDILHSLDFVANIFPLHDKEEIKLIEHDWFKSIRSIFQPRDIHKIRNYFGENVAFYFAFLEFYTYALIPTAILDIALVHIEEF
;
A
#
# COMPACT_ATOMS: atom_id res chain seq x y z
N MET A 1 32.18 -15.42 -3.56
CA MET A 1 31.71 -15.38 -4.96
C MET A 1 30.42 -16.16 -5.03
N SER A 2 29.29 -15.46 -5.09
CA SER A 2 27.95 -15.90 -5.50
C SER A 2 27.09 -14.62 -5.52
N SER A 3 27.32 -13.70 -6.46
CA SER A 3 26.50 -13.56 -7.68
C SER A 3 25.00 -13.71 -7.38
N TYR A 4 24.34 -12.58 -7.13
CA TYR A 4 23.04 -12.12 -7.64
C TYR A 4 22.65 -10.87 -6.83
N GLU A 5 23.29 -9.73 -7.14
CA GLU A 5 22.64 -8.44 -6.92
C GLU A 5 21.39 -8.46 -7.81
N ASN A 6 20.23 -8.64 -7.19
CA ASN A 6 18.95 -8.58 -7.86
C ASN A 6 18.69 -7.09 -8.14
N GLU A 7 19.25 -6.56 -9.23
CA GLU A 7 19.26 -5.13 -9.62
C GLU A 7 17.87 -4.49 -9.78
N ASN A 8 16.76 -5.18 -9.46
CA ASN A 8 15.41 -4.64 -9.63
C ASN A 8 14.39 -5.05 -8.53
N PHE A 9 14.84 -5.27 -7.29
CA PHE A 9 13.92 -5.47 -6.17
C PHE A 9 13.67 -4.15 -5.42
N GLU A 10 12.49 -3.55 -5.63
CA GLU A 10 12.00 -2.40 -4.88
C GLU A 10 11.11 -2.87 -3.70
N PRO A 11 11.56 -2.74 -2.43
CA PRO A 11 10.74 -3.09 -1.29
C PRO A 11 9.65 -2.03 -1.08
N LEU A 12 8.39 -2.48 -0.99
CA LEU A 12 7.22 -1.61 -0.88
C LEU A 12 6.43 -1.84 0.41
N VAL A 13 6.46 -3.06 0.95
CA VAL A 13 5.76 -3.46 2.17
C VAL A 13 6.71 -4.27 3.06
N VAL A 14 6.58 -4.11 4.36
CA VAL A 14 7.30 -4.88 5.38
C VAL A 14 6.33 -5.79 6.10
N LEU A 15 6.71 -7.05 6.29
CA LEU A 15 6.03 -7.99 7.17
C LEU A 15 6.99 -8.38 8.30
N GLN A 16 6.55 -8.14 9.53
CA GLN A 16 7.30 -8.49 10.73
C GLN A 16 6.60 -9.64 11.46
N PHE A 17 7.28 -10.77 11.59
CA PHE A 17 6.86 -11.88 12.43
C PHE A 17 7.11 -11.58 13.91
N SER A 18 6.28 -12.18 14.76
CA SER A 18 6.53 -12.26 16.19
C SER A 18 7.76 -13.15 16.48
N SER A 19 8.43 -12.90 17.62
CA SER A 19 9.57 -13.71 18.05
C SER A 19 9.20 -15.17 18.37
N SER A 20 7.91 -15.45 18.57
CA SER A 20 7.35 -16.78 18.81
C SER A 20 7.16 -17.62 17.53
N THR A 21 7.27 -17.01 16.35
CA THR A 21 6.90 -17.65 15.09
C THR A 21 7.90 -18.74 14.68
N PRO A 22 7.45 -19.99 14.48
CA PRO A 22 8.34 -21.08 14.07
C PRO A 22 8.99 -20.82 12.70
N PRO A 23 10.28 -21.18 12.49
CA PRO A 23 10.96 -21.00 11.21
C PRO A 23 10.22 -21.66 10.03
N ALA A 24 9.66 -22.86 10.24
CA ALA A 24 8.87 -23.56 9.22
C ALA A 24 7.62 -22.78 8.78
N THR A 25 6.98 -22.04 9.71
CA THR A 25 5.85 -21.17 9.38
C THR A 25 6.30 -19.98 8.55
N LYS A 26 7.46 -19.37 8.87
CA LYS A 26 8.02 -18.25 8.11
C LYS A 26 8.34 -18.64 6.68
N GLU A 27 9.01 -19.78 6.49
CA GLU A 27 9.33 -20.33 5.16
C GLU A 27 8.07 -20.66 4.37
N TRP A 28 7.06 -21.23 5.03
CA TRP A 28 5.76 -21.50 4.41
C TRP A 28 5.11 -20.22 3.89
N VAL A 29 5.05 -19.16 4.71
CA VAL A 29 4.49 -17.86 4.31
C VAL A 29 5.25 -17.27 3.12
N ILE A 30 6.59 -17.26 3.16
CA ILE A 30 7.41 -16.77 2.05
C ILE A 30 7.12 -17.56 0.78
N LYS A 31 7.12 -18.90 0.87
CA LYS A 31 6.84 -19.76 -0.28
C LYS A 31 5.49 -19.41 -0.90
N ARG A 32 4.45 -19.20 -0.08
CA ARG A 32 3.10 -18.83 -0.55
C ARG A 32 3.06 -17.44 -1.17
N LEU A 33 3.76 -16.46 -0.61
CA LEU A 33 3.87 -15.11 -1.18
C LEU A 33 4.56 -15.13 -2.56
N THR A 34 5.61 -15.93 -2.72
CA THR A 34 6.40 -15.99 -3.95
C THR A 34 5.85 -16.93 -5.03
N ALA A 35 4.97 -17.87 -4.65
CA ALA A 35 4.41 -18.83 -5.58
C ALA A 35 3.54 -18.14 -6.66
N SER A 36 3.53 -18.69 -7.87
CA SER A 36 2.73 -18.18 -8.98
C SER A 36 1.23 -18.35 -8.73
N HIS A 37 0.43 -17.45 -9.32
CA HIS A 37 -1.03 -17.58 -9.34
C HIS A 37 -1.50 -18.88 -10.03
N ASN A 38 -0.84 -19.27 -11.11
CA ASN A 38 -1.31 -20.34 -12.00
C ASN A 38 -1.15 -21.75 -11.42
N ASP A 39 -0.11 -21.98 -10.63
CA ASP A 39 0.24 -23.33 -10.17
C ASP A 39 -0.36 -23.61 -8.78
N ASP A 40 -0.25 -22.63 -7.86
CA ASP A 40 -0.46 -22.88 -6.44
C ASP A 40 -1.45 -21.91 -5.77
N GLN A 41 -2.15 -21.03 -6.50
CA GLN A 41 -2.92 -19.92 -5.90
C GLN A 41 -2.03 -19.02 -5.00
N GLY A 42 -0.76 -18.85 -5.35
CA GLY A 42 0.16 -17.96 -4.65
C GLY A 42 0.02 -16.50 -5.10
N ALA A 43 0.69 -15.58 -4.42
CA ALA A 43 0.56 -14.14 -4.70
C ALA A 43 1.43 -13.61 -5.86
N GLY A 44 2.43 -14.38 -6.31
CA GLY A 44 3.37 -13.96 -7.36
C GLY A 44 4.21 -12.73 -6.98
N LEU A 45 4.39 -12.48 -5.69
CA LEU A 45 5.14 -11.36 -5.14
C LEU A 45 6.63 -11.70 -5.01
N LEU A 46 7.45 -10.69 -4.77
CA LEU A 46 8.86 -10.86 -4.42
C LEU A 46 8.98 -10.68 -2.91
N ALA A 47 9.64 -11.62 -2.23
CA ALA A 47 9.85 -11.57 -0.79
C ALA A 47 11.29 -11.96 -0.44
N GLN A 48 11.95 -11.16 0.40
CA GLN A 48 13.29 -11.46 0.90
C GLN A 48 13.39 -11.10 2.38
N TYR A 49 14.16 -11.86 3.14
CA TYR A 49 14.50 -11.49 4.51
C TYR A 49 15.32 -10.20 4.52
N GLU A 50 15.11 -9.36 5.53
CA GLU A 50 15.99 -8.22 5.76
C GLU A 50 17.38 -8.72 6.20
N THR A 51 18.43 -8.24 5.53
CA THR A 51 19.82 -8.66 5.76
C THR A 51 20.47 -7.94 6.93
N SER A 52 19.71 -7.20 7.75
CA SER A 52 20.29 -6.47 8.86
C SER A 52 20.80 -7.45 9.91
N PRO A 53 22.03 -7.29 10.43
CA PRO A 53 22.58 -8.17 11.46
C PRO A 53 21.77 -8.15 12.77
N GLU A 54 20.91 -7.16 12.96
CA GLU A 54 20.01 -7.05 14.12
C GLU A 54 18.63 -7.69 13.90
N SER A 55 18.25 -7.96 12.64
CA SER A 55 16.97 -8.61 12.33
C SER A 55 17.13 -10.11 12.43
N ASP A 56 16.61 -10.71 13.50
CA ASP A 56 16.60 -12.16 13.79
C ASP A 56 15.69 -12.97 12.81
N ASN A 57 15.86 -12.76 11.50
CA ASN A 57 15.02 -13.30 10.42
C ASN A 57 13.51 -13.18 10.71
N ASN A 58 13.12 -12.09 11.36
CA ASN A 58 11.74 -11.79 11.70
C ASN A 58 11.12 -10.78 10.74
N ILE A 59 11.94 -10.13 9.90
CA ILE A 59 11.50 -9.08 9.00
C ILE A 59 11.65 -9.56 7.56
N ILE A 60 10.56 -9.50 6.81
CA ILE A 60 10.52 -9.74 5.36
C ILE A 60 10.20 -8.43 4.67
N LEU A 61 10.98 -8.12 3.64
CA LEU A 61 10.71 -7.08 2.68
C LEU A 61 9.94 -7.68 1.50
N ILE A 62 8.82 -7.08 1.15
CA ILE A 62 7.91 -7.51 0.10
C ILE A 62 7.86 -6.45 -1.00
N GLY A 63 8.00 -6.90 -2.24
CA GLY A 63 7.89 -6.11 -3.46
C GLY A 63 7.19 -6.90 -4.54
N ALA A 64 7.21 -6.40 -5.77
CA ALA A 64 6.61 -7.07 -6.91
C ALA A 64 7.28 -6.65 -8.21
N THR A 65 7.20 -7.50 -9.23
CA THR A 65 7.61 -7.11 -10.59
C THR A 65 6.59 -6.13 -11.17
N LEU A 66 7.02 -5.30 -12.14
CA LEU A 66 6.13 -4.40 -12.86
C LEU A 66 4.94 -5.16 -13.47
N SER A 67 5.17 -6.31 -14.09
CA SER A 67 4.12 -7.14 -14.68
C SER A 67 3.07 -7.58 -13.64
N ARG A 68 3.50 -8.03 -12.45
CA ARG A 68 2.57 -8.41 -11.37
C ARG A 68 1.74 -7.22 -10.90
N LEU A 69 2.37 -6.04 -10.76
CA LEU A 69 1.68 -4.81 -10.37
C LEU A 69 0.66 -4.37 -11.40
N LEU A 70 0.97 -4.44 -12.69
CA LEU A 70 0.01 -4.09 -13.75
C LEU A 70 -1.19 -5.05 -13.77
N ILE A 71 -0.96 -6.35 -13.57
CA ILE A 71 -2.04 -7.34 -13.46
C ILE A 71 -2.91 -7.01 -12.24
N GLY A 72 -2.29 -6.76 -11.09
CA GLY A 72 -3.03 -6.41 -9.86
C GLY A 72 -3.81 -5.09 -9.98
N ALA A 73 -3.29 -4.12 -10.74
CA ALA A 73 -3.99 -2.88 -11.03
C ALA A 73 -5.26 -3.10 -11.86
N GLU A 74 -5.21 -4.02 -12.84
CA GLU A 74 -6.38 -4.42 -13.64
C GLU A 74 -7.39 -5.23 -12.80
N GLU A 75 -6.91 -6.19 -11.98
CA GLU A 75 -7.74 -6.98 -11.06
C GLU A 75 -8.49 -6.10 -10.06
N LEU A 76 -7.81 -5.08 -9.51
CA LEU A 76 -8.39 -4.07 -8.62
C LEU A 76 -9.22 -3.00 -9.35
N ARG A 77 -9.23 -3.01 -10.69
CA ARG A 77 -9.90 -2.01 -11.55
C ARG A 77 -9.52 -0.58 -11.17
N ILE A 78 -8.23 -0.35 -10.93
CA ILE A 78 -7.72 0.97 -10.57
C ILE A 78 -8.10 1.97 -11.65
N LYS A 79 -8.64 3.13 -11.27
CA LYS A 79 -9.05 4.15 -12.23
C LYS A 79 -7.91 5.08 -12.58
N LYS A 80 -7.60 5.20 -13.86
CA LYS A 80 -6.53 6.02 -14.41
C LYS A 80 -7.06 7.02 -15.43
N ARG A 81 -6.32 8.10 -15.67
CA ARG A 81 -6.71 9.13 -16.63
C ARG A 81 -6.28 8.72 -18.04
N TYR A 82 -7.25 8.66 -18.93
CA TYR A 82 -7.08 8.40 -20.35
C TYR A 82 -6.75 9.70 -21.07
N LYS A 83 -5.81 9.67 -22.02
CA LYS A 83 -5.35 10.86 -22.76
C LYS A 83 -6.50 11.66 -23.39
N ASN A 84 -7.55 10.98 -23.88
CA ASN A 84 -8.62 11.58 -24.68
C ASN A 84 -10.05 11.37 -24.15
N LYS A 85 -10.25 10.64 -23.04
CA LYS A 85 -11.59 10.19 -22.58
C LYS A 85 -11.93 10.50 -21.12
N GLY A 86 -10.97 10.96 -20.32
CA GLY A 86 -11.18 11.21 -18.88
C GLY A 86 -10.80 10.00 -18.02
N LEU A 87 -11.43 9.81 -16.87
CA LEU A 87 -11.10 8.73 -15.94
C LEU A 87 -11.69 7.40 -16.42
N THR A 88 -10.89 6.33 -16.48
CA THR A 88 -11.29 5.01 -16.99
C THR A 88 -10.64 3.90 -16.16
N GLU A 89 -11.27 2.73 -16.09
CA GLU A 89 -10.67 1.55 -15.45
C GLU A 89 -9.40 1.13 -16.20
N PHE A 90 -8.35 0.83 -15.46
CA PHE A 90 -7.08 0.41 -16.01
C PHE A 90 -7.19 -0.97 -16.63
N LEU A 91 -6.81 -1.09 -17.90
CA LEU A 91 -6.63 -2.37 -18.58
C LEU A 91 -5.22 -2.41 -19.15
N ILE A 92 -4.54 -3.55 -19.01
CA ILE A 92 -3.21 -3.76 -19.60
C ILE A 92 -3.29 -3.68 -21.12
N SER A 93 -4.40 -4.16 -21.70
CA SER A 93 -4.62 -4.19 -23.15
C SER A 93 -4.61 -2.81 -23.83
N ASP A 94 -4.95 -1.73 -23.12
CA ASP A 94 -4.96 -0.37 -23.65
C ASP A 94 -4.01 0.58 -22.91
N ILE A 95 -2.98 0.02 -22.25
CA ILE A 95 -1.99 0.73 -21.42
C ILE A 95 -1.40 2.00 -22.07
N ASP A 96 -1.15 1.97 -23.39
CA ASP A 96 -0.50 3.06 -24.13
C ASP A 96 -1.42 4.31 -24.29
N HIS A 97 -2.70 4.20 -23.95
CA HIS A 97 -3.66 5.29 -24.01
C HIS A 97 -3.86 6.05 -22.68
N PHE A 98 -3.32 5.55 -21.58
CA PHE A 98 -3.33 6.26 -20.30
C PHE A 98 -2.25 7.34 -20.26
N GLU A 99 -2.51 8.43 -19.56
CA GLU A 99 -1.50 9.46 -19.30
C GLU A 99 -0.31 8.87 -18.51
N GLY A 100 0.91 9.26 -18.86
CA GLY A 100 2.13 8.71 -18.25
C GLY A 100 2.62 7.39 -18.85
N SER A 101 1.95 6.87 -19.89
CA SER A 101 2.29 5.55 -20.48
C SER A 101 3.68 5.47 -21.11
N GLU A 102 4.29 6.63 -21.43
CA GLU A 102 5.68 6.75 -21.90
C GLU A 102 6.69 6.17 -20.90
N ASN A 103 6.39 6.22 -19.60
CA ASN A 103 7.16 5.54 -18.58
C ASN A 103 6.26 4.63 -17.73
N ARG A 104 6.29 3.33 -18.08
CA ARG A 104 5.47 2.29 -17.43
C ARG A 104 5.79 2.10 -15.95
N GLU A 105 7.01 2.40 -15.50
CA GLU A 105 7.42 2.24 -14.09
C GLU A 105 6.78 3.30 -13.17
N SER A 106 6.50 4.48 -13.73
CA SER A 106 5.82 5.58 -13.05
C SER A 106 4.30 5.60 -13.26
N LEU A 107 3.77 4.67 -14.07
CA LEU A 107 2.34 4.64 -14.40
C LEU A 107 1.48 4.36 -13.16
N LEU A 108 1.99 3.51 -12.26
CA LEU A 108 1.39 3.23 -10.97
C LEU A 108 2.04 4.08 -9.89
N LEU A 109 1.20 4.72 -9.09
CA LEU A 109 1.59 5.51 -7.93
C LEU A 109 2.11 4.57 -6.83
N LYS A 110 2.99 5.07 -5.97
CA LYS A 110 3.52 4.28 -4.85
C LYS A 110 2.40 3.72 -3.96
N SER A 111 1.42 4.54 -3.63
CA SER A 111 0.23 4.13 -2.86
C SER A 111 -0.57 3.02 -3.53
N GLU A 112 -0.71 3.05 -4.86
CA GLU A 112 -1.37 2.00 -5.63
C GLU A 112 -0.55 0.71 -5.65
N LYS A 113 0.77 0.79 -5.86
CA LYS A 113 1.67 -0.37 -5.80
C LYS A 113 1.57 -1.07 -4.43
N GLN A 114 1.59 -0.30 -3.36
CA GLN A 114 1.45 -0.81 -1.99
C GLN A 114 0.05 -1.41 -1.74
N ARG A 115 -1.01 -0.76 -2.25
CA ARG A 115 -2.37 -1.29 -2.16
C ARG A 115 -2.52 -2.63 -2.89
N ILE A 116 -1.93 -2.76 -4.06
CA ILE A 116 -1.93 -4.02 -4.83
C ILE A 116 -1.28 -5.13 -4.00
N ILE A 117 -0.08 -4.89 -3.46
CA ILE A 117 0.62 -5.86 -2.62
C ILE A 117 -0.21 -6.22 -1.38
N TRP A 118 -0.85 -5.24 -0.74
CA TRP A 118 -1.72 -5.47 0.41
C TRP A 118 -2.94 -6.34 0.08
N GLU A 119 -3.57 -6.13 -1.07
CA GLU A 119 -4.68 -6.97 -1.54
C GLU A 119 -4.24 -8.43 -1.72
N GLU A 120 -3.07 -8.63 -2.31
CA GLU A 120 -2.51 -9.97 -2.52
C GLU A 120 -2.19 -10.70 -1.20
N ILE A 121 -1.66 -9.98 -0.21
CA ILE A 121 -1.35 -10.56 1.10
C ILE A 121 -2.64 -10.98 1.82
N GLN A 122 -3.69 -10.15 1.78
CA GLN A 122 -4.96 -10.43 2.45
C GLN A 122 -5.71 -11.60 1.80
N ASN A 123 -5.67 -11.71 0.47
CA ASN A 123 -6.38 -12.75 -0.26
C ASN A 123 -5.58 -14.05 -0.41
N LEU A 124 -4.44 -14.17 0.25
CA LEU A 124 -3.60 -15.36 0.19
C LEU A 124 -4.22 -16.51 1.01
N HIS A 125 -4.51 -17.62 0.35
CA HIS A 125 -5.09 -18.80 0.98
C HIS A 125 -4.06 -19.94 1.10
N PRO A 126 -4.21 -20.84 2.09
CA PRO A 126 -3.52 -22.12 2.14
C PRO A 126 -3.85 -23.00 0.93
N MET A 127 -2.96 -23.93 0.59
CA MET A 127 -3.25 -24.90 -0.48
C MET A 127 -4.32 -25.91 -0.05
N ALA A 128 -5.04 -26.48 -1.01
CA ALA A 128 -6.13 -27.42 -0.74
C ALA A 128 -5.73 -28.66 0.08
N HIS A 129 -4.45 -29.06 0.03
CA HIS A 129 -3.90 -30.20 0.76
C HIS A 129 -3.25 -29.82 2.10
N GLU A 130 -3.17 -28.53 2.44
CA GLU A 130 -2.60 -28.05 3.69
C GLU A 130 -3.70 -27.97 4.76
N HIS A 131 -3.69 -28.93 5.68
CA HIS A 131 -4.69 -29.00 6.76
C HIS A 131 -4.16 -28.49 8.10
N THR A 132 -2.87 -28.20 8.21
CA THR A 132 -2.22 -27.76 9.44
C THR A 132 -1.13 -26.73 9.14
N VAL A 133 -0.90 -25.81 10.08
CA VAL A 133 0.19 -24.83 9.97
C VAL A 133 1.53 -25.52 10.22
N PRO A 134 2.52 -25.39 9.32
CA PRO A 134 3.87 -25.93 9.56
C PRO A 134 4.46 -25.40 10.86
N GLY A 135 4.87 -26.29 11.78
CA GLY A 135 5.39 -25.92 13.10
C GLY A 135 4.33 -25.83 14.21
N VAL A 136 3.02 -25.86 13.89
CA VAL A 136 1.92 -25.87 14.86
C VAL A 136 0.89 -26.93 14.47
N PRO A 137 1.14 -28.22 14.79
CA PRO A 137 0.29 -29.32 14.37
C PRO A 137 -1.12 -29.30 15.01
N THR A 138 -1.32 -28.51 16.06
CA THR A 138 -2.61 -28.38 16.76
C THR A 138 -3.59 -27.44 16.05
N LYS A 139 -3.09 -26.54 15.19
CA LYS A 139 -3.93 -25.58 14.47
C LYS A 139 -4.39 -26.20 13.15
N LEU A 140 -5.68 -26.51 13.07
CA LEU A 140 -6.32 -26.91 11.83
C LEU A 140 -6.57 -25.70 10.94
N ILE A 141 -6.41 -25.92 9.64
CA ILE A 141 -6.62 -24.94 8.59
C ILE A 141 -7.82 -25.39 7.74
N SER A 142 -8.68 -24.44 7.38
CA SER A 142 -9.72 -24.61 6.36
C SER A 142 -9.32 -23.85 5.09
N PRO A 143 -8.66 -24.49 4.09
CA PRO A 143 -8.08 -23.79 2.94
C PRO A 143 -9.06 -22.95 2.11
N LYS A 144 -10.36 -23.25 2.18
CA LYS A 144 -11.41 -22.53 1.43
C LYS A 144 -11.95 -21.30 2.13
N ASN A 145 -11.71 -21.16 3.43
CA ASN A 145 -12.35 -20.16 4.27
C ASN A 145 -11.34 -19.30 5.02
N ASP A 146 -10.19 -19.86 5.34
CA ASP A 146 -9.16 -19.19 6.13
C ASP A 146 -8.13 -18.56 5.19
N THR A 147 -7.86 -17.27 5.38
CA THR A 147 -6.68 -16.63 4.79
C THR A 147 -5.44 -16.95 5.62
N ILE A 148 -4.27 -16.96 4.99
CA ILE A 148 -3.00 -17.12 5.71
C ILE A 148 -2.85 -16.03 6.76
N LEU A 149 -3.24 -14.80 6.44
CA LEU A 149 -3.13 -13.67 7.35
C LEU A 149 -3.99 -13.86 8.62
N ASP A 150 -5.24 -14.31 8.47
CA ASP A 150 -6.13 -14.60 9.61
C ASP A 150 -5.58 -15.70 10.51
N ILE A 151 -5.02 -16.75 9.90
CA ILE A 151 -4.38 -17.85 10.64
C ILE A 151 -3.22 -17.31 11.47
N LEU A 152 -2.35 -16.50 10.86
CA LEU A 152 -1.18 -15.92 11.54
C LEU A 152 -1.60 -14.97 12.68
N HIS A 153 -2.61 -14.13 12.47
CA HIS A 153 -3.14 -13.26 13.53
C HIS A 153 -3.75 -14.07 14.67
N SER A 154 -4.49 -15.15 14.37
CA SER A 154 -5.09 -16.01 15.40
C SER A 154 -4.05 -16.74 16.28
N LEU A 155 -2.81 -16.87 15.79
CA LEU A 155 -1.68 -17.48 16.48
C LEU A 155 -0.71 -16.44 17.06
N ASP A 156 -0.98 -15.14 16.88
CA ASP A 156 -0.07 -14.04 17.26
C ASP A 156 1.33 -14.17 16.63
N PHE A 157 1.40 -14.65 15.38
CA PHE A 157 2.64 -14.92 14.65
C PHE A 157 3.11 -13.75 13.77
N VAL A 158 2.25 -12.76 13.56
CA VAL A 158 2.57 -11.52 12.83
C VAL A 158 2.45 -10.36 13.79
N ALA A 159 3.55 -9.64 13.99
CA ALA A 159 3.60 -8.46 14.82
C ALA A 159 3.03 -7.25 14.06
N ASN A 160 3.53 -7.00 12.85
CA ASN A 160 3.13 -5.83 12.05
C ASN A 160 3.23 -6.11 10.54
N ILE A 161 2.35 -5.48 9.77
CA ILE A 161 2.48 -5.34 8.32
C ILE A 161 2.25 -3.87 7.98
N PHE A 162 3.21 -3.24 7.31
CA PHE A 162 3.10 -1.82 6.98
C PHE A 162 3.83 -1.45 5.68
N PRO A 163 3.33 -0.43 4.94
CA PRO A 163 4.00 0.07 3.76
C PRO A 163 5.33 0.75 4.11
N LEU A 164 6.34 0.59 3.25
CA LEU A 164 7.63 1.24 3.41
C LEU A 164 7.56 2.70 2.92
N HIS A 165 7.95 3.63 3.78
CA HIS A 165 7.95 5.06 3.47
C HIS A 165 9.24 5.52 2.79
N ASP A 166 9.12 6.44 1.84
CA ASP A 166 10.23 7.23 1.33
C ASP A 166 10.36 8.51 2.16
N LYS A 167 11.48 8.64 2.87
CA LYS A 167 11.75 9.79 3.75
C LYS A 167 12.00 11.07 2.96
N GLU A 168 12.52 10.99 1.75
CA GLU A 168 12.80 12.16 0.92
C GLU A 168 11.51 12.72 0.32
N GLU A 169 10.65 11.85 -0.22
CA GLU A 169 9.35 12.24 -0.75
C GLU A 169 8.44 12.86 0.34
N ILE A 170 8.42 12.26 1.55
CA ILE A 170 7.69 12.84 2.69
C ILE A 170 8.19 14.24 3.01
N LYS A 171 9.51 14.47 3.07
CA LYS A 171 10.07 15.79 3.38
C LYS A 171 9.69 16.84 2.34
N LEU A 172 9.64 16.45 1.06
CA LEU A 172 9.20 17.33 -0.02
C LEU A 172 7.71 17.70 0.15
N ILE A 173 6.86 16.70 0.41
CA ILE A 173 5.44 16.92 0.67
C ILE A 173 5.24 17.82 1.89
N GLU A 174 5.96 17.55 2.98
CA GLU A 174 5.91 18.33 4.23
C GLU A 174 6.29 19.79 3.98
N HIS A 175 7.42 20.03 3.31
CA HIS A 175 7.89 21.37 3.01
C HIS A 175 6.92 22.15 2.11
N ASP A 176 6.38 21.51 1.07
CA ASP A 176 5.41 22.13 0.16
C ASP A 176 4.09 22.41 0.88
N TRP A 177 3.65 21.50 1.75
CA TRP A 177 2.48 21.66 2.59
C TRP A 177 2.62 22.85 3.56
N PHE A 178 3.75 22.98 4.25
CA PHE A 178 3.99 24.11 5.16
C PHE A 178 4.04 25.46 4.44
N LYS A 179 4.61 25.51 3.23
CA LYS A 179 4.57 26.73 2.40
C LYS A 179 3.16 27.08 1.97
N SER A 180 2.35 26.09 1.62
CA SER A 180 0.95 26.26 1.24
C SER A 180 0.09 26.79 2.39
N ILE A 181 0.26 26.33 3.63
CA ILE A 181 -0.46 26.87 4.81
C ILE A 181 -0.22 28.39 4.98
N ARG A 182 0.98 28.88 4.64
CA ARG A 182 1.30 30.32 4.70
C ARG A 182 0.62 31.14 3.58
N SER A 183 0.09 30.47 2.55
CA SER A 183 -0.56 31.08 1.40
C SER A 183 -2.03 30.66 1.37
N ILE A 184 -2.90 31.51 1.95
CA ILE A 184 -4.35 31.30 2.11
C ILE A 184 -5.09 31.02 0.78
N PHE A 185 -4.44 31.18 -0.37
CA PHE A 185 -5.07 31.18 -1.70
C PHE A 185 -4.46 30.21 -2.71
N GLN A 186 -3.56 29.30 -2.31
CA GLN A 186 -3.06 28.28 -3.25
C GLN A 186 -3.89 27.00 -3.15
N PRO A 187 -4.41 26.46 -4.27
CA PRO A 187 -5.04 25.15 -4.28
C PRO A 187 -4.04 24.15 -3.68
N ARG A 188 -4.42 23.50 -2.58
CA ARG A 188 -3.54 22.57 -1.87
C ARG A 188 -2.95 21.55 -2.83
N ASP A 189 -1.74 21.12 -2.54
CA ASP A 189 -1.06 20.02 -3.23
C ASP A 189 -1.66 18.65 -2.84
N ILE A 190 -2.99 18.57 -2.86
CA ILE A 190 -3.79 17.41 -2.50
C ILE A 190 -3.50 16.23 -3.42
N HIS A 191 -3.05 16.53 -4.64
CA HIS A 191 -2.58 15.53 -5.60
C HIS A 191 -1.30 14.85 -5.13
N LYS A 192 -0.33 15.55 -4.54
CA LYS A 192 0.85 14.91 -3.93
C LYS A 192 0.49 14.03 -2.75
N ILE A 193 -0.39 14.51 -1.85
CA ILE A 193 -0.90 13.69 -0.74
C ILE A 193 -1.60 12.44 -1.27
N ARG A 194 -2.46 12.58 -2.28
CA ARG A 194 -3.14 11.46 -2.93
C ARG A 194 -2.14 10.47 -3.50
N ASN A 195 -1.14 10.96 -4.23
CA ASN A 195 -0.19 10.09 -4.91
C ASN A 195 0.64 9.27 -3.90
N TYR A 196 1.01 9.87 -2.77
CA TYR A 196 1.83 9.23 -1.75
C TYR A 196 1.04 8.41 -0.71
N PHE A 197 0.00 8.98 -0.12
CA PHE A 197 -0.79 8.35 0.97
C PHE A 197 -2.08 7.68 0.50
N GLY A 198 -2.43 7.81 -0.79
CA GLY A 198 -3.65 7.26 -1.37
C GLY A 198 -4.87 8.18 -1.26
N GLU A 199 -5.97 7.79 -1.91
CA GLU A 199 -7.18 8.61 -2.01
C GLU A 199 -7.85 8.90 -0.66
N ASN A 200 -7.89 7.94 0.27
CA ASN A 200 -8.63 8.10 1.52
C ASN A 200 -8.03 9.21 2.40
N VAL A 201 -6.70 9.22 2.53
CA VAL A 201 -5.98 10.26 3.29
C VAL A 201 -6.11 11.61 2.59
N ALA A 202 -5.97 11.64 1.26
CA ALA A 202 -6.17 12.87 0.50
C ALA A 202 -7.59 13.41 0.64
N PHE A 203 -8.61 12.55 0.61
CA PHE A 203 -9.99 12.99 0.77
C PHE A 203 -10.24 13.63 2.14
N TYR A 204 -9.67 13.06 3.21
CA TYR A 204 -9.71 13.67 4.54
C TYR A 204 -9.13 15.10 4.53
N PHE A 205 -7.94 15.29 3.96
CA PHE A 205 -7.31 16.62 3.91
C PHE A 205 -8.04 17.61 2.99
N ALA A 206 -8.66 17.13 1.91
CA ALA A 206 -9.50 17.93 1.03
C ALA A 206 -10.77 18.38 1.75
N PHE A 207 -11.40 17.47 2.50
CA PHE A 207 -12.56 17.81 3.32
C PHE A 207 -12.19 18.80 4.44
N LEU A 208 -11.06 18.60 5.10
CA LEU A 208 -10.55 19.53 6.11
C LEU A 208 -10.30 20.92 5.52
N GLU A 209 -9.76 21.01 4.30
CA GLU A 209 -9.62 22.27 3.56
C GLU A 209 -10.96 22.96 3.37
N PHE A 210 -11.89 22.24 2.76
CA PHE A 210 -13.23 22.73 2.47
C PHE A 210 -13.92 23.22 3.73
N TYR A 211 -13.87 22.43 4.81
CA TYR A 211 -14.49 22.76 6.08
C TYR A 211 -13.87 24.01 6.72
N THR A 212 -12.54 24.16 6.63
CA THR A 212 -11.84 25.35 7.13
C THR A 212 -12.32 26.61 6.40
N TYR A 213 -12.42 26.59 5.07
CA TYR A 213 -12.91 27.73 4.30
C TYR A 213 -14.41 27.98 4.51
N ALA A 214 -15.22 26.93 4.66
CA ALA A 214 -16.65 27.06 4.93
C ALA A 214 -16.94 27.77 6.27
N LEU A 215 -16.03 27.66 7.25
CA LEU A 215 -16.14 28.33 8.54
C LEU A 215 -15.69 29.81 8.52
N ILE A 216 -14.98 30.27 7.48
CA ILE A 216 -14.52 31.66 7.42
C ILE A 216 -15.70 32.66 7.38
N PRO A 217 -16.71 32.50 6.50
CA PRO A 217 -17.84 33.42 6.47
C PRO A 217 -18.63 33.43 7.79
N THR A 218 -18.82 32.27 8.42
CA THR A 218 -19.52 32.18 9.71
C THR A 218 -18.73 32.87 10.81
N ALA A 219 -17.41 32.66 10.87
CA ALA A 219 -16.55 33.33 11.84
C ALA A 219 -16.52 34.85 11.65
N ILE A 220 -16.48 35.34 10.40
CA ILE A 220 -16.55 36.78 10.10
C ILE A 220 -17.89 37.36 10.54
N LEU A 221 -19.00 36.67 10.26
CA LEU A 221 -20.33 37.09 10.67
C LEU A 221 -20.48 37.14 12.19
N ASP A 222 -20.00 36.10 12.90
CA ASP A 222 -20.03 36.06 14.36
C ASP A 222 -19.22 37.20 14.98
N ILE A 223 -18.00 37.45 14.47
CA ILE A 223 -17.15 38.56 14.94
C ILE A 223 -17.83 39.92 14.68
N ALA A 224 -18.44 40.09 13.50
CA ALA A 224 -19.15 41.31 13.16
C ALA A 224 -20.39 41.54 14.06
N LEU A 225 -21.15 40.49 14.36
CA LEU A 225 -22.30 40.56 15.27
C LEU A 225 -21.89 40.92 16.69
N VAL A 226 -20.88 40.24 17.24
CA VAL A 226 -20.35 40.55 18.59
C VAL A 226 -19.88 42.00 18.68
N HIS A 227 -19.20 42.51 17.64
CA HIS A 227 -18.75 43.90 17.63
C HIS A 227 -19.91 44.90 17.55
N ILE A 228 -21.02 44.56 16.88
CA ILE A 228 -22.21 45.41 16.83
C ILE A 228 -22.94 45.46 18.17
N GLU A 229 -22.98 44.36 18.94
CA GLU A 229 -23.63 44.32 20.25
C GLU A 229 -22.86 45.07 21.36
N GLU A 230 -21.56 45.30 21.19
CA GLU A 230 -20.74 46.07 22.14
C GLU A 230 -20.88 47.60 22.01
N PHE A 231 -21.61 48.12 21.00
CA PHE A 231 -21.88 49.54 20.77
C PHE A 231 -23.36 49.90 20.96
#